data_AF-A0A0K9YYQ7-F1
#
_entry.id   AF-A0A0K9YYQ7-F1
#
_cell.length_a   1.000
_cell.length_b   1.000
_cell.length_c   1.000
_cell.angle_alpha   90.00
_cell.angle_beta   90.00
_cell.angle_gamma   90.00
#
_symmetry.space_group_name_H-M   'P 1'
#
loop_
_entity.id
_entity.type
_entity.pdbx_description
1 polymer ?
#
loop_
_entity_poly.entity_id
_entity_poly.type
_entity_poly.pdbx_seq_one_letter_code
_entity_poly.pdbx_strand_id
1 'polypeptide(L)'
;MRGKNKAIIFIALIVVAALGFVGYRYWSPVSLAEGYLYEDNSHLLYAKVIPNEKNVSVKIVATKVEKETDDIPTLTNQTLQLTGTIDGDKLVLTQAEGTGEVQARVSANELVFQGSIAGIEGSETKLRASQAAPYENKLQALTAQVTQEAEQKKKEVAERRAKEAARVDFAKKVERSGKLAADLLETSQYLTDIQFSDETSFNQEQVTELQGLLDELNQYAKQSGMNKTEFEVMQGTAGSMKVLVDGMNTMDASIQEKKKSMNDLIAVLETDIVDIKTVWDEIKASVPDAQKREEAVNQAIKTGTDAVQKAKQQLASIEKEQTALKQSATKLYQDAVSVVSQTKAKYAF
;
A
#
# COMPACT_ATOMS: atom_id res chain seq x y z
N MET A 1 1.32 -35.52 -9.10
CA MET A 1 -0.16 -35.31 -9.09
C MET A 1 -0.52 -34.33 -10.19
N ARG A 2 -1.60 -34.67 -10.90
CA ARG A 2 -2.27 -34.00 -12.03
C ARG A 2 -2.08 -32.47 -12.17
N GLY A 3 -1.81 -32.06 -13.41
CA GLY A 3 -1.83 -30.67 -13.87
C GLY A 3 -3.21 -30.04 -13.95
N LYS A 4 -3.21 -28.72 -14.20
CA LYS A 4 -4.35 -27.89 -14.60
C LYS A 4 -3.80 -26.79 -15.53
N ASN A 5 -3.93 -26.95 -16.85
CA ASN A 5 -5.00 -26.39 -17.68
C ASN A 5 -5.28 -24.91 -17.44
N LYS A 6 -4.80 -24.05 -18.35
CA LYS A 6 -5.56 -22.87 -18.80
C LYS A 6 -5.54 -22.81 -20.33
N ALA A 7 -6.73 -23.04 -20.84
CA ALA A 7 -7.21 -23.07 -22.21
C ALA A 7 -6.53 -22.08 -23.16
N ILE A 8 -5.82 -22.63 -24.15
CA ILE A 8 -5.66 -22.03 -25.46
C ILE A 8 -6.98 -22.29 -26.18
N ILE A 9 -7.80 -21.25 -26.37
CA ILE A 9 -9.03 -21.36 -27.15
C ILE A 9 -8.60 -21.47 -28.62
N PHE A 10 -8.45 -22.70 -29.10
CA PHE A 10 -8.47 -23.01 -30.52
C PHE A 10 -9.88 -22.70 -31.04
N ILE A 11 -10.02 -21.56 -31.72
CA ILE A 11 -11.24 -21.27 -32.49
C ILE A 11 -11.20 -22.18 -33.72
N ALA A 12 -12.05 -23.21 -33.68
CA ALA A 12 -12.24 -24.14 -34.77
C ALA A 12 -12.74 -23.39 -36.01
N LEU A 13 -11.90 -23.39 -37.04
CA LEU A 13 -12.20 -22.96 -38.40
C LEU A 13 -13.26 -23.91 -38.97
N ILE A 14 -14.51 -23.45 -39.09
CA ILE A 14 -15.56 -24.20 -39.79
C ILE A 14 -15.28 -24.05 -41.29
N VAL A 15 -14.56 -25.03 -41.83
CA VAL A 15 -14.39 -25.24 -43.27
C VAL A 15 -15.74 -25.67 -43.85
N VAL A 16 -16.41 -24.77 -44.56
CA VAL A 16 -17.55 -25.14 -45.42
C VAL A 16 -16.99 -25.49 -46.79
N ALA A 17 -17.08 -26.78 -47.11
CA ALA A 17 -16.57 -27.42 -48.30
C ALA A 17 -17.00 -26.76 -49.62
N ALA A 18 -16.05 -26.78 -50.56
CA ALA A 18 -16.15 -26.34 -51.94
C ALA A 18 -17.22 -27.12 -52.75
N LEU A 19 -18.01 -26.40 -53.54
CA LEU A 19 -18.56 -26.88 -54.81
C LEU A 19 -18.59 -25.73 -55.82
N GLY A 20 -18.19 -26.08 -57.05
CA GLY A 20 -17.80 -25.17 -58.11
C GLY A 20 -18.88 -24.25 -58.66
N PHE A 21 -18.36 -23.27 -59.39
CA PHE A 21 -19.01 -22.17 -60.09
C PHE A 21 -20.16 -22.62 -61.01
N VAL A 22 -21.41 -22.33 -60.62
CA VAL A 22 -22.54 -22.11 -61.53
C VAL A 22 -23.50 -21.13 -60.83
N GLY A 23 -23.79 -19.97 -61.43
CA GLY A 23 -24.78 -19.04 -60.91
C GLY A 23 -26.13 -19.73 -60.71
N TYR A 24 -26.62 -19.75 -59.47
CA TYR A 24 -27.88 -20.40 -59.12
C TYR A 24 -29.04 -19.48 -59.52
N ARG A 25 -29.81 -19.86 -60.55
CA ARG A 25 -31.04 -19.18 -60.98
C ARG A 25 -32.23 -19.91 -60.37
N TYR A 26 -32.87 -19.33 -59.35
CA TYR A 26 -34.12 -19.85 -58.81
C TYR A 26 -35.17 -18.72 -58.80
N TRP A 27 -36.24 -18.89 -59.59
CA TRP A 27 -37.57 -18.24 -59.57
C TRP A 27 -37.69 -16.71 -59.31
N SER A 28 -36.60 -15.95 -59.40
CA SER A 28 -36.52 -14.49 -59.47
C SER A 28 -35.38 -14.12 -60.44
N PRO A 29 -35.46 -13.03 -61.23
CA PRO A 29 -34.45 -12.68 -62.25
C PRO A 29 -33.07 -12.30 -61.69
N VAL A 30 -32.87 -12.33 -60.38
CA VAL A 30 -31.66 -11.83 -59.72
C VAL A 30 -30.56 -12.88 -59.65
N SER A 31 -29.39 -12.55 -60.21
CA SER A 31 -28.17 -13.33 -60.02
C SER A 31 -27.54 -12.96 -58.68
N LEU A 32 -27.24 -13.96 -57.85
CA LEU A 32 -26.57 -13.78 -56.55
C LEU A 32 -25.06 -14.04 -56.68
N ALA A 33 -24.27 -13.31 -55.89
CA ALA A 33 -22.85 -13.62 -55.68
C ALA A 33 -22.66 -14.78 -54.69
N GLU A 34 -21.47 -15.37 -54.64
CA GLU A 34 -21.10 -16.39 -53.64
C GLU A 34 -21.21 -15.84 -52.20
N GLY A 35 -20.84 -14.57 -52.04
CA GLY A 35 -21.07 -13.77 -50.85
C GLY A 35 -20.77 -12.30 -51.11
N TYR A 36 -20.89 -11.50 -50.06
CA TYR A 36 -20.73 -10.06 -50.10
C TYR A 36 -19.87 -9.63 -48.93
N LEU A 37 -18.92 -8.73 -49.18
CA LEU A 37 -17.89 -8.28 -48.25
C LEU A 37 -18.03 -6.77 -47.98
N TYR A 38 -17.90 -6.38 -46.72
CA TYR A 38 -17.65 -5.02 -46.30
C TYR A 38 -16.37 -4.98 -45.46
N GLU A 39 -15.61 -3.90 -45.62
CA GLU A 39 -14.37 -3.66 -44.88
C GLU A 39 -14.24 -2.16 -44.62
N ASP A 40 -13.95 -1.80 -43.37
CA ASP A 40 -13.45 -0.49 -42.96
C ASP A 40 -12.24 -0.66 -42.03
N ASN A 41 -11.77 0.42 -41.40
CA ASN A 41 -10.60 0.41 -40.52
C ASN A 41 -10.75 -0.42 -39.22
N SER A 42 -11.96 -0.85 -38.88
CA SER A 42 -12.35 -1.48 -37.63
C SER A 42 -13.33 -2.64 -37.77
N HIS A 43 -13.93 -2.84 -38.95
CA HIS A 43 -14.94 -3.86 -39.21
C HIS A 43 -14.61 -4.65 -40.48
N LEU A 44 -14.87 -5.94 -40.42
CA LEU A 44 -14.85 -6.84 -41.56
C LEU A 44 -16.12 -7.71 -41.53
N LEU A 45 -16.96 -7.61 -42.56
CA LEU A 45 -18.23 -8.32 -42.62
C LEU A 45 -18.32 -9.17 -43.87
N TYR A 46 -18.76 -10.42 -43.72
CA TYR A 46 -19.11 -11.30 -44.83
C TYR A 46 -20.56 -11.78 -44.72
N ALA A 47 -21.35 -11.50 -45.75
CA ALA A 47 -22.73 -11.93 -45.83
C ALA A 47 -22.92 -12.94 -46.96
N LYS A 48 -23.63 -14.04 -46.66
CA LYS A 48 -24.03 -15.05 -47.64
C LYS A 48 -25.55 -15.13 -47.73
N VAL A 49 -26.07 -14.93 -48.93
CA VAL A 49 -27.51 -15.06 -49.24
C VAL A 49 -27.77 -16.50 -49.68
N ILE A 50 -28.66 -17.19 -48.97
CA ILE A 50 -28.98 -18.61 -49.12
C ILE A 50 -30.47 -18.73 -49.43
N PRO A 51 -30.86 -18.88 -50.70
CA PRO A 51 -32.25 -19.12 -51.05
C PRO A 51 -32.67 -20.56 -50.71
N ASN A 52 -33.85 -20.72 -50.10
CA ASN A 52 -34.54 -21.99 -49.87
C ASN A 52 -35.88 -21.98 -50.62
N GLU A 53 -36.54 -23.13 -50.75
CA GLU A 53 -37.76 -23.31 -51.59
C GLU A 53 -38.92 -22.33 -51.29
N LYS A 54 -38.98 -21.73 -50.09
CA LYS A 54 -40.03 -20.78 -49.70
C LYS A 54 -39.53 -19.47 -49.10
N ASN A 55 -38.29 -19.42 -48.62
CA ASN A 55 -37.71 -18.30 -47.86
C ASN A 55 -36.26 -18.06 -48.29
N VAL A 56 -35.71 -16.88 -48.00
CA VAL A 56 -34.28 -16.57 -48.12
C VAL A 56 -33.67 -16.43 -46.73
N SER A 57 -32.45 -16.95 -46.52
CA SER A 57 -31.66 -16.69 -45.32
C SER A 57 -30.41 -15.91 -45.66
N VAL A 58 -30.06 -14.91 -44.86
CA VAL A 58 -28.81 -14.16 -44.98
C VAL A 58 -27.99 -14.41 -43.72
N LYS A 59 -26.84 -15.08 -43.87
CA LYS A 59 -25.89 -15.30 -42.78
C LYS A 59 -24.80 -14.23 -42.87
N ILE A 60 -24.63 -13.44 -41.83
CA ILE A 60 -23.60 -12.41 -41.71
C ILE A 60 -22.61 -12.86 -40.63
N VAL A 61 -21.33 -12.82 -40.96
CA VAL A 61 -20.23 -12.94 -39.98
C VAL A 61 -19.53 -11.60 -39.96
N ALA A 62 -19.47 -10.97 -38.79
CA ALA A 62 -18.87 -9.67 -38.56
C ALA A 62 -17.74 -9.80 -37.56
N THR A 63 -16.58 -9.27 -37.90
CA THR A 63 -15.42 -9.13 -37.02
C THR A 63 -15.19 -7.65 -36.78
N LYS A 64 -15.01 -7.26 -35.52
CA LYS A 64 -14.79 -5.87 -35.11
C LYS A 64 -13.52 -5.76 -34.28
N VAL A 65 -12.74 -4.71 -34.51
CA VAL A 65 -11.63 -4.29 -33.65
C VAL A 65 -12.18 -3.41 -32.54
N GLU A 66 -12.05 -3.86 -31.30
CA GLU A 66 -12.36 -3.09 -30.11
C GLU A 66 -11.08 -2.78 -29.34
N LYS A 67 -11.12 -1.77 -28.47
CA LYS A 67 -10.01 -1.42 -27.58
C LYS A 67 -10.47 -1.62 -26.15
N GLU A 68 -9.76 -2.46 -25.42
CA GLU A 68 -10.00 -2.68 -23.99
C GLU A 68 -9.27 -1.63 -23.13
N THR A 69 -9.19 -1.90 -21.83
CA THR A 69 -8.38 -1.14 -20.87
C THR A 69 -6.95 -0.95 -21.40
N ASP A 70 -6.41 0.26 -21.22
CA ASP A 70 -5.08 0.66 -21.72
C ASP A 70 -4.92 0.66 -23.25
N ASP A 71 -6.03 0.80 -23.99
CA ASP A 71 -6.06 0.90 -25.47
C ASP A 71 -5.52 -0.35 -26.19
N ILE A 72 -5.55 -1.52 -25.55
CA ILE A 72 -5.09 -2.77 -26.16
C ILE A 72 -6.17 -3.25 -27.15
N PRO A 73 -5.86 -3.40 -28.45
CA PRO A 73 -6.83 -3.83 -29.44
C PRO A 73 -7.15 -5.33 -29.30
N THR A 74 -8.42 -5.67 -29.50
CA THR A 74 -8.96 -7.03 -29.45
C THR A 74 -9.98 -7.24 -30.56
N LEU A 75 -10.10 -8.48 -31.04
CA LEU A 75 -11.13 -8.83 -32.01
C LEU A 75 -12.37 -9.39 -31.31
N THR A 76 -13.53 -8.84 -31.63
CA THR A 76 -14.83 -9.41 -31.31
C THR A 76 -15.51 -9.92 -32.57
N ASN A 77 -16.21 -11.04 -32.45
CA ASN A 77 -16.88 -11.68 -33.57
C ASN A 77 -18.38 -11.81 -33.27
N GLN A 78 -19.21 -11.46 -34.24
CA GLN A 78 -20.65 -11.62 -34.20
C GLN A 78 -21.09 -12.41 -35.42
N THR A 79 -22.02 -13.35 -35.24
CA THR A 79 -22.72 -14.00 -36.34
C THR A 79 -24.19 -13.66 -36.24
N LEU A 80 -24.77 -13.16 -37.33
CA LEU A 80 -26.20 -12.90 -37.45
C LEU A 80 -26.77 -13.82 -38.51
N GLN A 81 -27.95 -14.36 -38.24
CA GLN A 81 -28.73 -15.09 -39.22
C GLN A 81 -30.09 -14.43 -39.36
N LEU A 82 -30.34 -13.94 -40.58
CA LEU A 82 -31.59 -13.29 -40.95
C LEU A 82 -32.38 -14.23 -41.86
N THR A 83 -33.70 -14.20 -41.78
CA THR A 83 -34.59 -14.99 -42.65
C THR A 83 -35.76 -14.15 -43.12
N GLY A 84 -36.23 -14.38 -44.35
CA GLY A 84 -37.38 -13.65 -44.87
C GLY A 84 -37.68 -13.99 -46.32
N THR A 85 -38.10 -12.97 -47.09
CA THR A 85 -38.56 -13.13 -48.48
C THR A 85 -37.74 -12.27 -49.45
N ILE A 86 -37.67 -12.71 -50.70
CA ILE A 86 -37.04 -11.97 -51.81
C ILE A 86 -38.10 -11.70 -52.89
N ASP A 87 -38.23 -10.43 -53.31
CA ASP A 87 -39.10 -10.00 -54.42
C ASP A 87 -38.30 -9.08 -55.35
N GLY A 88 -37.97 -9.56 -56.55
CA GLY A 88 -36.98 -8.92 -57.41
C GLY A 88 -35.65 -8.75 -56.69
N ASP A 89 -35.13 -7.51 -56.65
CA ASP A 89 -33.91 -7.11 -55.96
C ASP A 89 -34.12 -6.79 -54.46
N LYS A 90 -35.37 -6.77 -53.98
CA LYS A 90 -35.70 -6.40 -52.60
C LYS A 90 -35.72 -7.61 -51.68
N LEU A 91 -35.07 -7.46 -50.53
CA LEU A 91 -35.05 -8.42 -49.43
C LEU A 91 -35.77 -7.80 -48.23
N VAL A 92 -36.73 -8.54 -47.68
CA VAL A 92 -37.37 -8.21 -46.41
C VAL A 92 -37.02 -9.33 -45.44
N LEU A 93 -36.18 -9.01 -44.45
CA LEU A 93 -35.55 -9.98 -43.57
C LEU A 93 -35.96 -9.72 -42.11
N THR A 94 -35.93 -10.77 -41.29
CA THR A 94 -36.22 -10.72 -39.86
C THR A 94 -35.12 -11.44 -39.10
N GLN A 95 -34.76 -10.93 -37.92
CA GLN A 95 -33.87 -11.63 -36.99
C GLN A 95 -34.65 -12.73 -36.26
N ALA A 96 -33.99 -13.85 -35.96
CA ALA A 96 -34.60 -15.01 -35.31
C ALA A 96 -35.22 -14.71 -33.92
N GLU A 97 -34.85 -13.60 -33.28
CA GLU A 97 -35.36 -13.16 -31.96
C GLU A 97 -36.47 -12.09 -32.04
N GLY A 98 -37.03 -11.81 -33.24
CA GLY A 98 -38.23 -10.95 -33.40
C GLY A 98 -37.97 -9.44 -33.33
N THR A 99 -36.71 -9.02 -33.25
CA THR A 99 -36.32 -7.60 -33.22
C THR A 99 -36.15 -7.04 -34.62
N GLY A 100 -37.24 -6.46 -35.15
CA GLY A 100 -37.22 -5.55 -36.30
C GLY A 100 -37.13 -6.21 -37.68
N GLU A 101 -37.85 -5.62 -38.64
CA GLU A 101 -37.69 -5.91 -40.06
C GLU A 101 -36.44 -5.21 -40.59
N VAL A 102 -35.57 -5.97 -41.25
CA VAL A 102 -34.37 -5.47 -41.93
C VAL A 102 -34.65 -5.46 -43.43
N GLN A 103 -34.66 -4.27 -44.02
CA GLN A 103 -34.81 -4.12 -45.46
C GLN A 103 -33.43 -4.12 -46.12
N ALA A 104 -33.29 -4.84 -47.23
CA ALA A 104 -32.06 -4.86 -48.01
C ALA A 104 -32.35 -4.93 -49.52
N ARG A 105 -31.34 -4.60 -50.32
CA ARG A 105 -31.35 -4.81 -51.78
C ARG A 105 -30.19 -5.70 -52.18
N VAL A 106 -30.43 -6.66 -53.06
CA VAL A 106 -29.43 -7.62 -53.51
C VAL A 106 -29.32 -7.63 -55.03
N SER A 107 -28.08 -7.68 -55.51
CA SER A 107 -27.73 -7.79 -56.93
C SER A 107 -26.50 -8.69 -57.10
N ALA A 108 -26.10 -8.93 -58.35
CA ALA A 108 -24.90 -9.71 -58.64
C ALA A 108 -23.61 -9.06 -58.10
N ASN A 109 -23.61 -7.74 -57.91
CA ASN A 109 -22.43 -6.99 -57.53
C ASN A 109 -22.45 -6.52 -56.08
N GLU A 110 -23.63 -6.36 -55.48
CA GLU A 110 -23.78 -5.65 -54.20
C GLU A 110 -24.96 -6.16 -53.38
N LEU A 111 -24.80 -6.13 -52.06
CA LEU A 111 -25.85 -6.32 -51.06
C LEU A 111 -25.87 -5.07 -50.17
N VAL A 112 -27.00 -4.38 -50.13
CA VAL A 112 -27.16 -3.12 -49.42
C VAL A 112 -28.23 -3.28 -48.34
N PHE A 113 -27.84 -3.22 -47.08
CA PHE A 113 -28.78 -3.16 -45.96
C PHE A 113 -29.21 -1.71 -45.72
N GLN A 114 -30.50 -1.49 -45.47
CA GLN A 114 -31.01 -0.20 -45.02
C GLN A 114 -30.95 -0.15 -43.48
N GLY A 115 -30.26 0.86 -42.96
CA GLY A 115 -30.00 1.02 -41.54
C GLY A 115 -28.76 0.29 -41.03
N SER A 116 -28.62 0.27 -39.70
CA SER A 116 -27.50 -0.34 -39.00
C SER A 116 -27.55 -1.86 -39.07
N ILE A 117 -26.40 -2.48 -39.32
CA ILE A 117 -26.25 -3.94 -39.32
C ILE A 117 -24.92 -4.34 -38.67
N ALA A 118 -24.97 -5.35 -37.80
CA ALA A 118 -23.80 -5.93 -37.13
C ALA A 118 -22.84 -4.89 -36.48
N GLY A 119 -23.40 -3.87 -35.83
CA GLY A 119 -22.63 -2.83 -35.14
C GLY A 119 -22.09 -1.71 -36.04
N ILE A 120 -22.33 -1.76 -37.35
CA ILE A 120 -22.06 -0.65 -38.27
C ILE A 120 -23.24 0.31 -38.22
N GLU A 121 -22.99 1.56 -37.83
CA GLU A 121 -23.99 2.62 -37.83
C GLU A 121 -24.05 3.30 -39.20
N GLY A 122 -25.27 3.59 -39.68
CA GLY A 122 -25.46 4.28 -40.94
C GLY A 122 -26.89 4.17 -41.46
N SER A 123 -27.22 5.00 -42.45
CA SER A 123 -28.49 4.91 -43.18
C SER A 123 -28.50 3.74 -44.17
N GLU A 124 -27.33 3.34 -44.68
CA GLU A 124 -27.16 2.17 -45.54
C GLU A 124 -25.79 1.52 -45.29
N THR A 125 -25.74 0.17 -45.31
CA THR A 125 -24.50 -0.61 -45.23
C THR A 125 -24.32 -1.41 -46.52
N LYS A 126 -23.28 -1.07 -47.29
CA LYS A 126 -23.06 -1.56 -48.65
C LYS A 126 -21.94 -2.58 -48.71
N LEU A 127 -22.27 -3.84 -48.99
CA LEU A 127 -21.34 -4.95 -49.16
C LEU A 127 -21.15 -5.21 -50.67
N ARG A 128 -19.91 -5.46 -51.09
CA ARG A 128 -19.56 -5.77 -52.49
C ARG A 128 -19.42 -7.27 -52.70
N ALA A 129 -19.80 -7.77 -53.87
CA ALA A 129 -19.67 -9.17 -54.23
C ALA A 129 -18.21 -9.64 -54.05
N SER A 130 -18.05 -10.78 -53.37
CA SER A 130 -16.78 -11.39 -53.04
C SER A 130 -16.94 -12.90 -52.93
N GLN A 131 -15.82 -13.61 -52.91
CA GLN A 131 -15.76 -15.04 -52.58
C GLN A 131 -15.39 -15.22 -51.10
N ALA A 132 -15.49 -16.44 -50.59
CA ALA A 132 -15.06 -16.78 -49.25
C ALA A 132 -13.55 -16.56 -49.04
N ALA A 133 -12.71 -16.95 -50.00
CA ALA A 133 -11.25 -16.88 -49.87
C ALA A 133 -10.70 -15.44 -49.65
N PRO A 134 -11.15 -14.39 -50.39
CA PRO A 134 -10.79 -13.01 -50.09
C PRO A 134 -11.18 -12.54 -48.68
N TYR A 135 -12.34 -12.97 -48.16
CA TYR A 135 -12.73 -12.64 -46.79
C TYR A 135 -11.82 -13.32 -45.77
N GLU A 136 -11.55 -14.62 -45.93
CA GLU A 136 -10.66 -15.37 -45.05
C GLU A 136 -9.24 -14.77 -45.03
N ASN A 137 -8.71 -14.37 -46.19
CA ASN A 137 -7.42 -13.70 -46.29
C ASN A 137 -7.40 -12.35 -45.54
N LYS A 138 -8.45 -11.54 -45.67
CA LYS A 138 -8.57 -10.27 -44.94
C LYS A 138 -8.75 -10.47 -43.44
N LEU A 139 -9.52 -11.49 -43.04
CA LEU A 139 -9.69 -11.84 -41.64
C LEU A 139 -8.37 -12.30 -41.03
N GLN A 140 -7.59 -13.12 -41.73
CA GLN A 140 -6.26 -13.54 -41.30
C GLN A 140 -5.31 -12.34 -41.20
N ALA A 141 -5.30 -11.44 -42.19
CA ALA A 141 -4.47 -10.23 -42.16
C ALA A 141 -4.84 -9.31 -40.98
N LEU A 142 -6.14 -9.04 -40.78
CA LEU A 142 -6.64 -8.25 -39.66
C LEU A 142 -6.31 -8.90 -38.32
N THR A 143 -6.47 -10.22 -38.20
CA THR A 143 -6.12 -10.99 -36.99
C THR A 143 -4.63 -10.88 -36.69
N ALA A 144 -3.77 -11.03 -37.69
CA ALA A 144 -2.32 -10.90 -37.53
C ALA A 144 -1.94 -9.47 -37.10
N GLN A 145 -2.52 -8.45 -37.75
CA GLN A 145 -2.28 -7.05 -37.42
C GLN A 145 -2.70 -6.72 -35.98
N VAL A 146 -3.94 -7.05 -35.59
CA VAL A 146 -4.45 -6.78 -34.23
C VAL A 146 -3.65 -7.55 -33.19
N THR A 147 -3.25 -8.79 -33.47
CA THR A 147 -2.42 -9.57 -32.54
C THR A 147 -1.05 -8.92 -32.34
N GLN A 148 -0.40 -8.51 -33.42
CA GLN A 148 0.90 -7.83 -33.36
C GLN A 148 0.81 -6.50 -32.61
N GLU A 149 -0.19 -5.67 -32.91
CA GLU A 149 -0.42 -4.39 -32.24
C GLU A 149 -0.73 -4.59 -30.75
N ALA A 150 -1.56 -5.58 -30.40
CA ALA A 150 -1.87 -5.93 -29.03
C ALA A 150 -0.64 -6.40 -28.25
N GLU A 151 0.22 -7.21 -28.86
CA GLU A 151 1.47 -7.65 -28.23
C GLU A 151 2.44 -6.48 -27.99
N GLN A 152 2.57 -5.57 -28.95
CA GLN A 152 3.38 -4.37 -28.80
C GLN A 152 2.82 -3.47 -27.70
N LYS A 153 1.51 -3.19 -27.72
CA LYS A 153 0.84 -2.38 -26.71
C LYS A 153 0.95 -2.98 -25.30
N LYS A 154 0.81 -4.30 -25.16
CA LYS A 154 1.03 -4.99 -23.87
C LYS A 154 2.44 -4.76 -23.33
N LYS A 155 3.47 -4.81 -24.19
CA LYS A 155 4.86 -4.52 -23.79
C LYS A 155 5.03 -3.06 -23.39
N GLU A 156 4.52 -2.11 -24.18
CA GLU A 156 4.56 -0.67 -23.87
C GLU A 156 3.86 -0.34 -22.55
N VAL A 157 2.67 -0.91 -22.31
CA VAL A 157 1.90 -0.71 -21.08
C VAL A 157 2.62 -1.31 -19.88
N ALA A 158 3.21 -2.50 -20.01
CA ALA A 158 4.00 -3.11 -18.95
C ALA A 158 5.23 -2.27 -18.59
N GLU A 159 5.95 -1.75 -19.59
CA GLU A 159 7.09 -0.86 -19.37
C GLU A 159 6.67 0.45 -18.72
N ARG A 160 5.59 1.08 -19.20
CA ARG A 160 5.02 2.29 -18.61
C ARG A 160 4.63 2.09 -17.15
N ARG A 161 3.96 0.97 -16.83
CA ARG A 161 3.58 0.62 -15.46
C ARG A 161 4.79 0.37 -14.57
N ALA A 162 5.81 -0.31 -15.07
CA ALA A 162 7.04 -0.54 -14.33
C ALA A 162 7.77 0.79 -14.02
N LYS A 163 7.87 1.69 -15.02
CA LYS A 163 8.45 3.03 -14.84
C LYS A 163 7.65 3.86 -13.83
N GLU A 164 6.32 3.84 -13.92
CA GLU A 164 5.46 4.56 -12.99
C GLU A 164 5.56 4.00 -11.56
N ALA A 165 5.57 2.68 -11.41
CA ALA A 165 5.75 2.03 -10.11
C ALA A 165 7.11 2.40 -9.48
N ALA A 166 8.19 2.39 -10.26
CA ALA A 166 9.51 2.83 -9.81
C ALA A 166 9.53 4.31 -9.41
N ARG A 167 8.85 5.19 -10.18
CA ARG A 167 8.70 6.61 -9.84
C ARG A 167 7.96 6.82 -8.52
N VAL A 168 6.87 6.08 -8.30
CA VAL A 168 6.08 6.14 -7.06
C VAL A 168 6.88 5.61 -5.87
N ASP A 169 7.58 4.48 -6.01
CA ASP A 169 8.44 3.94 -4.96
C ASP A 169 9.55 4.92 -4.57
N PHE A 170 10.20 5.52 -5.57
CA PHE A 170 11.21 6.55 -5.36
C PHE A 170 10.64 7.76 -4.62
N ALA A 171 9.47 8.28 -5.03
CA ALA A 171 8.82 9.40 -4.35
C ALA A 171 8.49 9.09 -2.88
N LYS A 172 8.01 7.87 -2.58
CA LYS A 172 7.75 7.42 -1.20
C LYS A 172 9.03 7.38 -0.37
N LYS A 173 10.16 6.94 -0.94
CA LYS A 173 11.45 6.93 -0.23
C LYS A 173 11.97 8.35 0.03
N VAL A 174 11.79 9.27 -0.92
CA VAL A 174 12.10 10.69 -0.73
C VAL A 174 11.25 11.32 0.38
N GLU A 175 9.95 10.99 0.44
CA GLU A 175 9.07 11.45 1.52
C GLU A 175 9.49 10.84 2.87
N ARG A 176 9.78 9.53 2.89
CA ARG A 176 10.20 8.80 4.10
C ARG A 176 11.50 9.35 4.67
N SER A 177 12.51 9.67 3.84
CA SER A 177 13.75 10.26 4.35
C SER A 177 13.53 11.63 4.98
N GLY A 178 12.63 12.44 4.41
CA GLY A 178 12.22 13.72 5.00
C GLY A 178 11.51 13.57 6.34
N LYS A 179 10.58 12.60 6.46
CA LYS A 179 9.89 12.29 7.71
C LYS A 179 10.86 11.79 8.78
N LEU A 180 11.69 10.80 8.47
CA LEU A 180 12.70 10.30 9.40
C LEU A 180 13.65 11.40 9.88
N ALA A 181 14.04 12.34 9.00
CA ALA A 181 14.87 13.47 9.42
C ALA A 181 14.15 14.36 10.46
N ALA A 182 12.86 14.62 10.26
CA ALA A 182 12.05 15.38 11.22
C ALA A 182 11.84 14.61 12.52
N ASP A 183 11.51 13.32 12.43
CA ASP A 183 11.28 12.43 13.58
C ASP A 183 12.54 12.33 14.46
N LEU A 184 13.73 12.26 13.86
CA LEU A 184 15.00 12.31 14.59
C LEU A 184 15.16 13.61 15.38
N LEU A 185 14.85 14.76 14.77
CA LEU A 185 14.97 16.06 15.44
C LEU A 185 13.96 16.21 16.58
N GLU A 186 12.70 15.81 16.35
CA GLU A 186 11.63 15.87 17.34
C GLU A 186 11.90 14.92 18.51
N THR A 187 12.25 13.67 18.22
CA THR A 187 12.52 12.67 19.25
C THR A 187 13.78 13.02 20.06
N SER A 188 14.80 13.61 19.43
CA SER A 188 15.95 14.18 20.14
C SER A 188 15.57 15.30 21.12
N GLN A 189 14.57 16.11 20.78
CA GLN A 189 14.05 17.14 21.67
C GLN A 189 13.33 16.50 22.87
N TYR A 190 12.41 15.57 22.63
CA TYR A 190 11.73 14.84 23.72
C TYR A 190 12.71 14.14 24.65
N LEU A 191 13.77 13.55 24.10
CA LEU A 191 14.82 12.91 24.89
C LEU A 191 15.59 13.92 25.76
N THR A 192 15.82 15.13 25.25
CA THR A 192 16.48 16.22 25.99
C THR A 192 15.60 16.81 27.09
N ASP A 193 14.28 16.78 26.90
CA ASP A 193 13.30 17.31 27.86
C ASP A 193 13.12 16.42 29.09
N ILE A 194 13.52 15.15 29.03
CA ILE A 194 13.52 14.27 30.20
C ILE A 194 14.64 14.69 31.17
N GLN A 195 14.23 15.28 32.29
CA GLN A 195 15.13 15.71 33.37
C GLN A 195 14.87 14.94 34.67
N PHE A 196 15.93 14.76 35.46
CA PHE A 196 15.88 14.12 36.78
C PHE A 196 16.23 15.08 37.92
N SER A 197 16.43 16.37 37.63
CA SER A 197 16.90 17.36 38.61
C SER A 197 16.01 17.41 39.84
N ASP A 198 14.69 17.40 39.63
CA ASP A 198 13.72 17.60 40.70
C ASP A 198 13.72 16.41 41.67
N GLU A 199 13.68 15.18 41.16
CA GLU A 199 13.74 13.99 42.00
C GLU A 199 15.09 13.82 42.70
N THR A 200 16.19 14.16 42.00
CA THR A 200 17.52 14.11 42.59
C THR A 200 17.68 15.14 43.71
N SER A 201 17.28 16.40 43.47
CA SER A 201 17.34 17.45 44.49
C SER A 201 16.46 17.11 45.69
N PHE A 202 15.24 16.62 45.47
CA PHE A 202 14.38 16.14 46.55
C PHE A 202 15.08 15.06 47.38
N ASN A 203 15.61 14.01 46.74
CA ASN A 203 16.27 12.92 47.46
C ASN A 203 17.52 13.39 48.23
N GLN A 204 18.25 14.37 47.72
CA GLN A 204 19.41 14.94 48.39
C GLN A 204 19.02 15.78 49.62
N GLU A 205 17.93 16.54 49.53
CA GLU A 205 17.33 17.24 50.67
C GLU A 205 16.88 16.25 51.75
N GLN A 206 16.21 15.15 51.35
CA GLN A 206 15.78 14.10 52.30
C GLN A 206 16.96 13.45 53.03
N VAL A 207 18.07 13.15 52.34
CA VAL A 207 19.29 12.62 52.99
C VAL A 207 19.88 13.60 54.00
N THR A 208 19.85 14.90 53.68
CA THR A 208 20.34 15.96 54.57
C THR A 208 19.47 16.06 55.82
N GLU A 209 18.15 16.01 55.66
CA GLU A 209 17.19 16.01 56.77
C GLU A 209 17.36 14.76 57.65
N LEU A 210 17.51 13.57 57.05
CA LEU A 210 17.78 12.33 57.77
C LEU A 210 19.04 12.41 58.63
N GLN A 211 20.10 13.04 58.12
CA GLN A 211 21.33 13.25 58.89
C GLN A 211 21.08 14.18 60.09
N GLY A 212 20.34 15.28 59.90
CA GLY A 212 19.96 16.19 60.98
C GLY A 212 19.17 15.48 62.08
N LEU A 213 18.15 14.70 61.71
CA LEU A 213 17.34 13.94 62.65
C LEU A 213 18.16 12.86 63.40
N LEU A 214 19.10 12.19 62.73
CA LEU A 214 20.02 11.26 63.39
C LEU A 214 20.92 11.97 64.41
N ASP A 215 21.40 13.18 64.08
CA ASP A 215 22.22 13.96 65.01
C ASP A 215 21.42 14.39 66.24
N GLU A 216 20.15 14.76 66.09
CA GLU A 216 19.23 15.02 67.21
C GLU A 216 19.06 13.77 68.10
N LEU A 217 18.80 12.61 67.50
CA LEU A 217 18.68 11.35 68.24
C LEU A 217 19.96 11.03 69.04
N ASN A 218 21.12 11.24 68.43
CA ASN A 218 22.41 11.05 69.09
C ASN A 218 22.63 12.04 70.25
N GLN A 219 22.10 13.26 70.17
CA GLN A 219 22.16 14.22 71.27
C GLN A 219 21.29 13.78 72.45
N TYR A 220 20.05 13.34 72.20
CA TYR A 220 19.19 12.80 73.25
C TYR A 220 19.82 11.58 73.94
N ALA A 221 20.37 10.63 73.17
CA ALA A 221 20.98 9.41 73.71
C ALA A 221 22.18 9.66 74.66
N LYS A 222 22.84 10.82 74.54
CA LYS A 222 24.02 11.22 75.33
C LYS A 222 23.68 11.89 76.66
N GLN A 223 22.42 12.25 76.90
CA GLN A 223 22.02 12.92 78.15
C GLN A 223 22.34 12.04 79.37
N SER A 224 22.64 12.63 80.53
CA SER A 224 23.00 11.87 81.74
C SER A 224 21.81 11.16 82.38
N GLY A 225 20.61 11.73 82.20
CA GLY A 225 19.32 11.13 82.55
C GLY A 225 18.34 11.38 81.41
N MET A 226 17.35 10.50 81.27
CA MET A 226 16.29 10.61 80.27
C MET A 226 14.97 10.24 80.95
N ASN A 227 13.89 10.94 80.63
CA ASN A 227 12.54 10.60 81.04
C ASN A 227 11.77 9.90 79.90
N LYS A 228 10.62 9.30 80.24
CA LYS A 228 9.83 8.52 79.28
C LYS A 228 9.32 9.37 78.10
N THR A 229 8.94 10.63 78.35
CA THR A 229 8.47 11.53 77.30
C THR A 229 9.58 11.88 76.31
N GLU A 230 10.81 12.10 76.77
CA GLU A 230 11.98 12.31 75.91
C GLU A 230 12.27 11.07 75.05
N PHE A 231 12.14 9.87 75.63
CA PHE A 231 12.27 8.63 74.86
C PHE A 231 11.16 8.46 73.80
N GLU A 232 9.91 8.80 74.13
CA GLU A 232 8.80 8.80 73.16
C GLU A 232 9.03 9.80 72.01
N VAL A 233 9.62 10.96 72.29
CA VAL A 233 10.05 11.92 71.25
C VAL A 233 11.09 11.28 70.34
N MET A 234 12.10 10.58 70.86
CA MET A 234 13.08 9.87 70.03
C MET A 234 12.42 8.82 69.12
N GLN A 235 11.43 8.07 69.64
CA GLN A 235 10.68 7.12 68.81
C GLN A 235 9.89 7.83 67.71
N GLY A 236 9.27 8.96 68.01
CA GLY A 236 8.59 9.83 67.03
C GLY A 236 9.53 10.36 65.96
N THR A 237 10.73 10.79 66.34
CA THR A 237 11.78 11.25 65.40
C THR A 237 12.22 10.14 64.46
N ALA A 238 12.49 8.93 64.97
CA ALA A 238 12.80 7.77 64.12
C ALA A 238 11.62 7.39 63.20
N GLY A 239 10.38 7.54 63.68
CA GLY A 239 9.17 7.39 62.86
C GLY A 239 9.10 8.42 61.73
N SER A 240 9.48 9.67 61.99
CA SER A 240 9.56 10.74 60.97
C SER A 240 10.64 10.44 59.93
N MET A 241 11.81 9.96 60.36
CA MET A 241 12.86 9.49 59.45
C MET A 241 12.37 8.38 58.51
N LYS A 242 11.55 7.44 59.00
CA LYS A 242 10.93 6.41 58.15
C LYS A 242 10.05 7.03 57.05
N VAL A 243 9.26 8.05 57.38
CA VAL A 243 8.41 8.75 56.39
C VAL A 243 9.24 9.40 55.30
N LEU A 244 10.38 10.01 55.64
CA LEU A 244 11.30 10.59 54.65
C LEU A 244 11.86 9.51 53.71
N VAL A 245 12.28 8.36 54.27
CA VAL A 245 12.73 7.20 53.47
C VAL A 245 11.62 6.67 52.55
N ASP A 246 10.38 6.58 53.04
CA ASP A 246 9.23 6.16 52.23
C ASP A 246 8.94 7.18 51.10
N GLY A 247 9.11 8.48 51.37
CA GLY A 247 9.05 9.55 50.37
C GLY A 247 10.11 9.38 49.28
N MET A 248 11.36 9.10 49.66
CA MET A 248 12.45 8.81 48.71
C MET A 248 12.14 7.57 47.84
N ASN A 249 11.56 6.52 48.42
CA ASN A 249 11.15 5.33 47.66
C ASN A 249 10.04 5.63 46.64
N THR A 250 9.19 6.63 46.90
CA THR A 250 8.18 7.06 45.93
C THR A 250 8.83 7.81 44.76
N MET A 251 9.80 8.69 45.04
CA MET A 251 10.57 9.36 43.99
C MET A 251 11.45 8.40 43.19
N ASP A 252 11.96 7.33 43.82
CA ASP A 252 12.68 6.23 43.16
C ASP A 252 11.86 5.65 42.00
N ALA A 253 10.55 5.46 42.20
CA ALA A 253 9.65 4.97 41.17
C ALA A 253 9.49 5.96 40.00
N SER A 254 9.36 7.26 40.27
CA SER A 254 9.33 8.32 39.24
C SER A 254 10.60 8.29 38.39
N ILE A 255 11.78 8.19 39.05
CA ILE A 255 13.06 8.08 38.35
C ILE A 255 13.09 6.82 37.47
N GLN A 256 12.62 5.66 37.94
CA GLN A 256 12.59 4.45 37.11
C GLN A 256 11.68 4.59 35.88
N GLU A 257 10.52 5.25 36.02
CA GLU A 257 9.63 5.52 34.90
C GLU A 257 10.29 6.42 33.86
N LYS A 258 10.90 7.54 34.29
CA LYS A 258 11.67 8.42 33.40
C LYS A 258 12.84 7.71 32.73
N LYS A 259 13.57 6.84 33.44
CA LYS A 259 14.63 6.00 32.86
C LYS A 259 14.09 5.06 31.79
N LYS A 260 12.91 4.47 32.00
CA LYS A 260 12.26 3.62 31.00
C LYS A 260 11.89 4.42 29.75
N SER A 261 11.21 5.55 29.91
CA SER A 261 10.87 6.43 28.78
C SER A 261 12.10 6.87 28.00
N MET A 262 13.19 7.23 28.70
CA MET A 262 14.46 7.60 28.08
C MET A 262 15.07 6.44 27.26
N ASN A 263 15.03 5.20 27.77
CA ASN A 263 15.49 4.02 27.02
C ASN A 263 14.61 3.72 25.80
N ASP A 264 13.30 3.85 25.92
CA ASP A 264 12.36 3.63 24.81
C ASP A 264 12.62 4.64 23.67
N LEU A 265 12.84 5.91 24.00
CA LEU A 265 13.20 6.95 23.01
C LEU A 265 14.59 6.74 22.40
N ILE A 266 15.58 6.26 23.19
CA ILE A 266 16.89 5.87 22.65
C ILE A 266 16.73 4.78 21.59
N ALA A 267 15.93 3.75 21.86
CA ALA A 267 15.73 2.64 20.92
C ALA A 267 15.05 3.09 19.62
N VAL A 268 14.09 4.02 19.71
CA VAL A 268 13.46 4.64 18.54
C VAL A 268 14.49 5.41 17.72
N LEU A 269 15.25 6.32 18.35
CA LEU A 269 16.29 7.10 17.67
C LEU A 269 17.36 6.21 17.01
N GLU A 270 17.83 5.17 17.68
CA GLU A 270 18.83 4.25 17.11
C GLU A 270 18.29 3.53 15.87
N THR A 271 17.01 3.14 15.88
CA THR A 271 16.35 2.53 14.71
C THR A 271 16.21 3.55 13.58
N ASP A 272 15.70 4.75 13.87
CA ASP A 272 15.49 5.80 12.88
C ASP A 272 16.80 6.29 12.25
N ILE A 273 17.90 6.33 13.03
CA ILE A 273 19.25 6.63 12.53
C ILE A 273 19.71 5.60 11.49
N VAL A 274 19.40 4.31 11.71
CA VAL A 274 19.74 3.25 10.75
C VAL A 274 18.85 3.37 9.52
N ASP A 275 17.54 3.51 9.71
CA ASP A 275 16.55 3.59 8.65
C ASP A 275 16.81 4.78 7.71
N ILE A 276 17.10 5.96 8.25
CA ILE A 276 17.34 7.14 7.43
C ILE A 276 18.61 6.99 6.58
N LYS A 277 19.66 6.35 7.13
CA LYS A 277 20.90 6.06 6.38
C LYS A 277 20.62 5.12 5.21
N THR A 278 19.88 4.03 5.46
CA THR A 278 19.51 3.06 4.42
C THR A 278 18.65 3.72 3.34
N VAL A 279 17.59 4.43 3.72
CA VAL A 279 16.71 5.09 2.75
C VAL A 279 17.47 6.16 1.97
N TRP A 280 18.35 6.92 2.62
CA TRP A 280 19.18 7.92 1.95
C TRP A 280 20.14 7.28 0.94
N ASP A 281 20.83 6.21 1.30
CA ASP A 281 21.74 5.49 0.41
C ASP A 281 21.05 4.95 -0.85
N GLU A 282 19.78 4.53 -0.73
CA GLU A 282 18.98 4.07 -1.86
C GLU A 282 18.60 5.20 -2.85
N ILE A 283 18.45 6.44 -2.39
CA ILE A 283 17.91 7.54 -3.21
C ILE A 283 18.94 8.62 -3.58
N LYS A 284 20.08 8.72 -2.88
CA LYS A 284 21.03 9.85 -2.97
C LYS A 284 21.55 10.13 -4.38
N ALA A 285 21.68 9.10 -5.22
CA ALA A 285 22.18 9.24 -6.59
C ALA A 285 21.15 9.82 -7.58
N SER A 286 19.87 9.85 -7.22
CA SER A 286 18.78 10.20 -8.13
C SER A 286 17.85 11.30 -7.60
N VAL A 287 18.08 11.77 -6.37
CA VAL A 287 17.25 12.78 -5.73
C VAL A 287 17.62 14.20 -6.21
N PRO A 288 16.63 15.07 -6.46
CA PRO A 288 16.89 16.49 -6.70
C PRO A 288 17.54 17.15 -5.47
N ASP A 289 18.43 18.11 -5.71
CA ASP A 289 19.16 18.85 -4.67
C ASP A 289 19.89 17.94 -3.68
N ALA A 290 20.52 16.86 -4.20
CA ALA A 290 21.16 15.81 -3.42
C ALA A 290 22.07 16.36 -2.31
N GLN A 291 22.92 17.35 -2.61
CA GLN A 291 23.83 17.95 -1.63
C GLN A 291 23.09 18.60 -0.45
N LYS A 292 22.06 19.42 -0.72
CA LYS A 292 21.29 20.09 0.34
C LYS A 292 20.53 19.08 1.21
N ARG A 293 20.00 18.02 0.58
CA ARG A 293 19.32 16.94 1.30
C ARG A 293 20.29 16.10 2.12
N GLU A 294 21.48 15.84 1.59
CA GLU A 294 22.55 15.14 2.32
C GLU A 294 22.95 15.90 3.57
N GLU A 295 23.13 17.22 3.48
CA GLU A 295 23.41 18.08 4.62
C GLU A 295 22.31 17.98 5.68
N ALA A 296 21.04 18.06 5.29
CA ALA A 296 19.90 17.96 6.22
C ALA A 296 19.81 16.58 6.89
N VAL A 297 19.99 15.50 6.12
CA VAL A 297 20.01 14.11 6.64
C VAL A 297 21.16 13.92 7.62
N ASN A 298 22.36 14.36 7.25
CA ASN A 298 23.55 14.24 8.10
C ASN A 298 23.41 15.07 9.39
N GLN A 299 22.79 16.25 9.31
CA GLN A 299 22.47 17.05 10.48
C GLN A 299 21.49 16.32 11.41
N ALA A 300 20.40 15.76 10.87
CA ALA A 300 19.42 15.01 11.66
C ALA A 300 20.06 13.77 12.33
N ILE A 301 20.86 13.00 11.58
CA ILE A 301 21.60 11.85 12.11
C ILE A 301 22.53 12.28 13.25
N LYS A 302 23.27 13.38 13.07
CA LYS A 302 24.18 13.90 14.09
C LYS A 302 23.42 14.30 15.34
N THR A 303 22.34 15.08 15.20
CA THR A 303 21.49 15.49 16.33
C THR A 303 20.88 14.29 17.05
N GLY A 304 20.41 13.27 16.33
CA GLY A 304 19.96 11.99 16.89
C GLY A 304 21.05 11.29 17.69
N THR A 305 22.23 11.15 17.10
CA THR A 305 23.38 10.45 17.71
C THR A 305 23.86 11.17 18.98
N ASP A 306 24.01 12.49 18.92
CA ASP A 306 24.45 13.32 20.04
C ASP A 306 23.44 13.24 21.20
N ALA A 307 22.13 13.26 20.90
CA ALA A 307 21.08 13.11 21.90
C ALA A 307 21.10 11.73 22.56
N VAL A 308 21.23 10.64 21.78
CA VAL A 308 21.38 9.28 22.32
C VAL A 308 22.60 9.18 23.23
N GLN A 309 23.75 9.72 22.82
CA GLN A 309 24.96 9.68 23.62
C GLN A 309 24.79 10.43 24.95
N LYS A 310 24.21 11.64 24.90
CA LYS A 310 23.92 12.45 26.09
C LYS A 310 22.96 11.73 27.03
N ALA A 311 21.89 11.14 26.51
CA ALA A 311 20.92 10.40 27.30
C ALA A 311 21.54 9.16 27.98
N LYS A 312 22.38 8.40 27.28
CA LYS A 312 23.12 7.27 27.88
C LYS A 312 24.05 7.72 29.01
N GLN A 313 24.73 8.86 28.86
CA GLN A 313 25.54 9.44 29.93
C GLN A 313 24.69 9.86 31.13
N GLN A 314 23.53 10.48 30.88
CA GLN A 314 22.59 10.89 31.91
C GLN A 314 22.02 9.69 32.68
N LEU A 315 21.64 8.61 31.97
CA LEU A 315 21.20 7.34 32.58
C LEU A 315 22.24 6.73 33.51
N ALA A 316 23.50 6.69 33.07
CA ALA A 316 24.60 6.17 33.89
C ALA A 316 24.86 7.06 35.13
N SER A 317 24.77 8.38 34.97
CA SER A 317 24.94 9.32 36.09
C SER A 317 23.83 9.18 37.12
N ILE A 318 22.56 9.19 36.69
CA ILE A 318 21.41 9.10 37.60
C ILE A 318 21.38 7.76 38.33
N GLU A 319 21.76 6.66 37.67
CA GLU A 319 21.83 5.34 38.31
C GLU A 319 22.84 5.31 39.46
N LYS A 320 24.02 5.90 39.25
CA LYS A 320 25.05 6.00 40.30
C LYS A 320 24.59 6.87 41.46
N GLU A 321 24.02 8.03 41.17
CA GLU A 321 23.56 9.00 42.16
C GLU A 321 22.40 8.46 43.00
N GLN A 322 21.37 7.91 42.35
CA GLN A 322 20.22 7.28 42.99
C GLN A 322 20.64 6.14 43.93
N THR A 323 21.58 5.29 43.48
CA THR A 323 22.11 4.19 44.30
C THR A 323 22.78 4.72 45.57
N ALA A 324 23.60 5.77 45.45
CA ALA A 324 24.31 6.37 46.57
C ALA A 324 23.34 7.04 47.57
N LEU A 325 22.33 7.76 47.08
CA LEU A 325 21.32 8.41 47.92
C LEU A 325 20.49 7.37 48.68
N LYS A 326 20.05 6.31 48.02
CA LYS A 326 19.27 5.22 48.64
C LYS A 326 20.04 4.48 49.72
N GLN A 327 21.32 4.18 49.46
CA GLN A 327 22.20 3.56 50.45
C GLN A 327 22.42 4.47 51.66
N SER A 328 22.63 5.76 51.43
CA SER A 328 22.82 6.76 52.50
C SER A 328 21.56 6.86 53.38
N ALA A 329 20.39 7.05 52.77
CA ALA A 329 19.13 7.14 53.51
C ALA A 329 18.82 5.88 54.32
N THR A 330 19.02 4.70 53.72
CA THR A 330 18.82 3.41 54.40
C THR A 330 19.73 3.28 55.61
N LYS A 331 21.01 3.65 55.46
CA LYS A 331 21.99 3.60 56.54
C LYS A 331 21.62 4.56 57.67
N LEU A 332 21.31 5.82 57.36
CA LEU A 332 20.92 6.83 58.35
C LEU A 332 19.70 6.38 59.17
N TYR A 333 18.71 5.80 58.51
CA TYR A 333 17.54 5.26 59.19
C TYR A 333 17.88 4.04 60.06
N GLN A 334 18.71 3.11 59.58
CA GLN A 334 19.17 1.96 60.38
C GLN A 334 19.97 2.40 61.61
N ASP A 335 20.84 3.39 61.46
CA ASP A 335 21.61 3.97 62.56
C ASP A 335 20.66 4.63 63.58
N ALA A 336 19.64 5.37 63.13
CA ALA A 336 18.62 5.95 64.00
C ALA A 336 17.84 4.90 64.80
N VAL A 337 17.39 3.82 64.16
CA VAL A 337 16.72 2.69 64.82
C VAL A 337 17.63 2.05 65.87
N SER A 338 18.92 1.91 65.56
CA SER A 338 19.92 1.39 66.48
C SER A 338 20.10 2.30 67.70
N VAL A 339 20.20 3.61 67.51
CA VAL A 339 20.31 4.60 68.60
C VAL A 339 19.11 4.54 69.53
N VAL A 340 17.89 4.49 68.98
CA VAL A 340 16.66 4.38 69.79
C VAL A 340 16.64 3.06 70.58
N SER A 341 17.00 1.95 69.94
CA SER A 341 17.04 0.63 70.60
C SER A 341 18.05 0.57 71.75
N GLN A 342 19.27 1.08 71.53
CA GLN A 342 20.31 1.13 72.55
C GLN A 342 19.93 2.05 73.72
N THR A 343 19.29 3.19 73.42
CA THR A 343 18.82 4.13 74.43
C THR A 343 17.74 3.50 75.31
N LYS A 344 16.79 2.77 74.70
CA LYS A 344 15.78 2.00 75.44
C LYS A 344 16.42 1.07 76.46
N ALA A 345 17.44 0.32 76.04
CA ALA A 345 18.16 -0.61 76.91
C ALA A 345 18.94 0.11 78.02
N LYS A 346 19.59 1.25 77.72
CA LYS A 346 20.39 2.03 78.67
C LYS A 346 19.58 2.58 79.84
N TYR A 347 18.36 3.08 79.59
CA TYR A 347 17.50 3.69 80.61
C TYR A 347 16.38 2.76 81.12
N ALA A 348 16.32 1.52 80.65
CA ALA A 348 15.34 0.50 81.03
C ALA A 348 13.87 0.91 80.81
N PHE A 349 13.57 1.49 79.64
CA PHE A 349 12.22 1.86 79.21
C PHE A 349 11.42 0.74 78.53
#